data_AF-B8A294-F1
#
_entry.id   AF-B8A294-F1
#
_cell.length_a   1.000
_cell.length_b   1.000
_cell.length_c   1.000
_cell.angle_alpha   90.00
_cell.angle_beta   90.00
_cell.angle_gamma   90.00
#
_symmetry.space_group_name_H-M   'P 1'
#
loop_
_entity.id
_entity.type
_entity.pdbx_description
1 polymer ?
#
loop_
_entity_poly.entity_id
_entity_poly.type
_entity_poly.pdbx_seq_one_letter_code
_entity_poly.pdbx_strand_id
1 'polypeptide(L)'
;MQILGLSECADTLVGDEMRRGIFGIVYGSALFLGFMNCSILQPVVAMERVVLYREKAAGMYSTMAYAIAQVTTHINDQPYMLVQVLIFSSIVYPMIGFQLSAAKFFWFFLYLVMSFMYYTLYGMMTVALTPNIEIAMGLSFLIFIFWNVFSGFIIAREVLITHTHLMS
;
A
#
# COMPACT_ATOMS: atom_id res chain seq x y z
N MET A 1 -11.24 14.43 9.11
CA MET A 1 -10.05 15.19 8.67
C MET A 1 -10.50 16.31 7.73
N GLN A 2 -10.63 17.54 8.24
CA GLN A 2 -10.94 18.77 7.47
C GLN A 2 -9.77 19.27 6.60
N ILE A 3 -8.58 18.66 6.74
CA ILE A 3 -7.32 19.08 6.10
C ILE A 3 -7.32 19.02 4.56
N LEU A 4 -8.12 18.17 3.92
CA LEU A 4 -8.22 18.13 2.45
C LEU A 4 -9.23 19.14 1.86
N GLY A 5 -9.91 19.96 2.68
CA GLY A 5 -11.00 20.84 2.20
C GLY A 5 -12.17 20.07 1.60
N LEU A 6 -12.33 18.83 2.02
CA LEU A 6 -13.33 17.89 1.49
C LEU A 6 -14.76 18.30 1.87
N SER A 7 -14.98 19.13 2.91
CA SER A 7 -16.34 19.57 3.28
C SER A 7 -16.89 20.65 2.35
N GLU A 8 -16.09 21.63 1.90
CA GLU A 8 -16.58 22.67 0.98
C GLU A 8 -17.00 22.10 -0.39
N CYS A 9 -16.25 21.14 -0.94
CA CYS A 9 -16.60 20.51 -2.22
C CYS A 9 -17.64 19.39 -2.10
N ALA A 10 -17.68 18.65 -0.98
CA ALA A 10 -18.69 17.60 -0.77
C ALA A 10 -20.08 18.20 -0.50
N ASP A 11 -20.17 19.32 0.22
CA ASP A 11 -21.45 19.95 0.58
C ASP A 11 -22.12 20.65 -0.63
N THR A 12 -21.37 20.93 -1.72
CA THR A 12 -21.88 21.69 -2.88
C THR A 12 -22.49 20.81 -3.98
N LEU A 13 -22.37 19.47 -3.94
CA LEU A 13 -22.79 18.62 -5.07
C LEU A 13 -23.77 17.47 -4.76
N VAL A 14 -23.57 16.57 -3.79
CA VAL A 14 -24.39 15.35 -3.63
C VAL A 14 -24.16 14.79 -2.22
N GLY A 15 -25.19 14.34 -1.49
CA GLY A 15 -25.12 13.91 -0.08
C GLY A 15 -24.19 12.72 0.29
N ASP A 16 -24.43 12.11 1.45
CA ASP A 16 -23.55 11.14 2.15
C ASP A 16 -22.97 9.98 1.31
N GLU A 17 -23.60 9.61 0.19
CA GLU A 17 -23.11 8.59 -0.75
C GLU A 17 -21.81 8.97 -1.46
N MET A 18 -21.68 10.21 -1.96
CA MET A 18 -20.47 10.62 -2.69
C MET A 18 -19.26 10.69 -1.74
N ARG A 19 -19.50 11.04 -0.48
CA ARG A 19 -18.46 11.04 0.57
C ARG A 19 -17.86 9.64 0.77
N ARG A 20 -18.67 8.57 0.80
CA ARG A 20 -18.17 7.18 0.81
C ARG A 20 -17.42 6.84 -0.47
N GLY A 21 -17.88 7.33 -1.63
CA GLY A 21 -17.20 7.17 -2.92
C GLY A 21 -15.79 7.75 -2.95
N ILE A 22 -15.59 8.97 -2.43
CA ILE A 22 -14.28 9.62 -2.37
C ILE A 22 -13.31 8.84 -1.47
N PHE A 23 -13.75 8.41 -0.29
CA PHE A 23 -12.92 7.56 0.58
C PHE A 23 -12.59 6.21 -0.08
N GLY A 24 -13.54 5.64 -0.83
CA GLY A 24 -13.32 4.43 -1.63
C GLY A 24 -12.27 4.61 -2.72
N ILE A 25 -12.25 5.75 -3.41
CA ILE A 25 -11.24 6.04 -4.45
C ILE A 25 -9.86 6.24 -3.82
N VAL A 26 -9.75 6.98 -2.71
CA VAL A 26 -8.46 7.17 -2.00
C VAL A 26 -7.92 5.84 -1.46
N TYR A 27 -8.80 5.01 -0.89
CA TYR A 27 -8.45 3.68 -0.41
C TYR A 27 -8.07 2.72 -1.56
N GLY A 28 -8.91 2.64 -2.59
CA GLY A 28 -8.71 1.75 -3.74
C GLY A 28 -7.47 2.10 -4.55
N SER A 29 -7.15 3.39 -4.70
CA SER A 29 -5.94 3.83 -5.39
C SER A 29 -4.66 3.46 -4.63
N ALA A 30 -4.65 3.60 -3.31
CA ALA A 30 -3.52 3.18 -2.46
C ALA A 30 -3.34 1.64 -2.47
N LEU A 31 -4.45 0.90 -2.36
CA LEU A 31 -4.44 -0.57 -2.46
C LEU A 31 -3.89 -1.06 -3.79
N PHE A 32 -4.42 -0.53 -4.90
CA PHE A 32 -4.06 -0.97 -6.24
C PHE A 32 -2.57 -0.73 -6.50
N LEU A 33 -2.08 0.47 -6.18
CA LEU A 33 -0.67 0.81 -6.34
C LEU A 33 0.22 -0.09 -5.46
N GLY A 34 -0.13 -0.28 -4.19
CA GLY A 34 0.64 -1.11 -3.27
C GLY A 34 0.66 -2.60 -3.66
N PHE A 35 -0.48 -3.13 -4.07
CA PHE A 35 -0.63 -4.53 -4.46
C PHE A 35 0.16 -4.88 -5.73
N MET A 36 0.11 -4.00 -6.74
CA MET A 36 0.86 -4.19 -7.99
C MET A 36 2.37 -4.20 -7.74
N ASN A 37 2.86 -3.31 -6.87
CA ASN A 37 4.29 -3.26 -6.53
C ASN A 37 4.74 -4.49 -5.74
N CYS A 38 3.96 -4.94 -4.77
CA CYS A 38 4.24 -6.16 -4.03
C CYS A 38 4.37 -7.38 -4.97
N SER A 39 3.47 -7.49 -5.95
CA SER A 39 3.48 -8.60 -6.93
C SER A 39 4.73 -8.63 -7.82
N ILE A 40 5.32 -7.46 -8.10
CA ILE A 40 6.56 -7.34 -8.89
C ILE A 40 7.79 -7.58 -8.00
N LEU A 41 7.77 -7.12 -6.76
CA LEU A 41 8.91 -7.23 -5.84
C LEU A 41 9.12 -8.66 -5.30
N GLN A 42 8.05 -9.42 -5.06
CA GLN A 42 8.15 -10.79 -4.54
C GLN A 42 9.06 -11.73 -5.37
N PRO A 43 8.91 -11.82 -6.71
CA PRO A 43 9.80 -12.65 -7.53
C PRO A 43 11.23 -12.14 -7.63
N VAL A 44 11.45 -10.83 -7.56
CA VAL A 44 12.81 -10.25 -7.57
C VAL A 44 13.58 -10.73 -6.34
N VAL A 45 13.01 -10.57 -5.14
CA VAL A 45 13.64 -11.01 -3.88
C VAL A 45 13.79 -12.53 -3.81
N ALA A 46 12.85 -13.28 -4.39
CA ALA A 46 12.93 -14.74 -4.45
C ALA A 46 14.03 -15.27 -5.39
N MET A 47 14.42 -14.51 -6.41
CA MET A 47 15.58 -14.85 -7.24
C MET A 47 16.89 -14.52 -6.52
N GLU A 48 16.96 -13.37 -5.85
CA GLU A 48 18.15 -12.93 -5.10
C GLU A 48 18.54 -13.91 -3.98
N ARG A 49 17.55 -14.45 -3.23
CA ARG A 49 17.83 -15.43 -2.17
C ARG A 49 18.49 -16.72 -2.69
N VAL A 50 18.18 -17.16 -3.92
CA VAL A 50 18.75 -18.41 -4.48
C VAL A 50 20.25 -18.23 -4.71
N VAL A 51 20.66 -17.04 -5.16
CA VAL A 51 22.08 -16.69 -5.31
C VAL A 51 22.75 -16.61 -3.94
N LEU A 52 22.11 -15.97 -2.95
CA LEU A 52 22.64 -15.88 -1.58
C LEU A 52 22.91 -17.25 -0.97
N TYR A 53 22.01 -18.23 -1.13
CA TYR A 53 22.24 -19.57 -0.58
C TYR A 53 23.45 -20.27 -1.19
N ARG A 54 23.78 -20.02 -2.46
CA ARG A 54 24.97 -20.57 -3.13
C ARG A 54 26.25 -19.89 -2.67
N GLU A 55 26.24 -18.56 -2.63
CA GLU A 55 27.39 -17.75 -2.17
C GLU A 55 27.69 -17.94 -0.69
N LYS A 56 26.66 -18.14 0.13
CA LYS A 56 26.80 -18.47 1.56
C LYS A 56 27.35 -19.88 1.76
N ALA A 57 26.97 -20.85 0.93
CA ALA A 57 27.55 -22.19 0.95
C ALA A 57 29.03 -22.19 0.53
N ALA A 58 29.44 -21.25 -0.33
CA ALA A 58 30.84 -21.01 -0.68
C ALA A 58 31.62 -20.22 0.39
N GLY A 59 30.96 -19.76 1.46
CA GLY A 59 31.59 -19.02 2.56
C GLY A 59 32.01 -17.58 2.21
N MET A 60 31.56 -17.04 1.08
CA MET A 60 32.02 -15.73 0.58
C MET A 60 31.25 -14.53 1.16
N TYR A 61 30.00 -14.70 1.59
CA TYR A 61 29.15 -13.61 2.09
C TYR A 61 28.43 -13.92 3.41
N SER A 62 28.30 -12.88 4.26
CA SER A 62 27.53 -12.91 5.51
C SER A 62 26.07 -12.46 5.27
N THR A 63 25.13 -13.05 6.03
CA THR A 63 23.70 -12.69 5.99
C THR A 63 23.45 -11.19 6.27
N MET A 64 24.29 -10.56 7.10
CA MET A 64 24.17 -9.12 7.39
C MET A 64 24.56 -8.24 6.21
N ALA A 65 25.55 -8.66 5.41
CA ALA A 65 25.95 -7.92 4.22
C ALA A 65 24.82 -7.92 3.18
N TYR A 66 24.05 -9.01 3.10
CA TYR A 66 22.88 -9.10 2.23
C TYR A 66 21.77 -8.13 2.65
N ALA A 67 21.44 -8.05 3.94
CA ALA A 67 20.42 -7.12 4.43
C ALA A 67 20.80 -5.65 4.14
N ILE A 68 22.07 -5.30 4.31
CA ILE A 68 22.58 -3.95 4.01
C ILE A 68 22.56 -3.65 2.51
N ALA A 69 22.95 -4.62 1.67
CA ALA A 69 22.91 -4.49 0.23
C ALA A 69 21.47 -4.27 -0.25
N GLN A 70 20.52 -5.08 0.23
CA GLN A 70 19.11 -4.97 -0.14
C GLN A 70 18.51 -3.61 0.23
N VAL A 71 18.79 -3.09 1.44
CA VAL A 71 18.34 -1.75 1.84
C VAL A 71 18.96 -0.66 0.96
N THR A 72 20.25 -0.79 0.61
CA THR A 72 20.95 0.18 -0.23
C THR A 72 20.41 0.21 -1.66
N THR A 73 20.15 -0.97 -2.24
CA THR A 73 19.53 -1.10 -3.56
C THR A 73 18.12 -0.50 -3.55
N HIS A 74 17.32 -0.80 -2.52
CA HIS A 74 15.98 -0.21 -2.39
C HIS A 74 15.99 1.30 -2.25
N ILE A 75 16.93 1.88 -1.51
CA ILE A 75 17.07 3.34 -1.38
C ILE A 75 17.46 3.97 -2.72
N ASN A 76 18.37 3.33 -3.49
CA ASN A 76 18.82 3.83 -4.79
C ASN A 76 17.78 3.68 -5.91
N ASP A 77 16.92 2.66 -5.85
CA ASP A 77 15.82 2.46 -6.82
C ASP A 77 14.53 3.18 -6.40
N GLN A 78 14.45 3.65 -5.15
CA GLN A 78 13.35 4.47 -4.65
C GLN A 78 12.99 5.73 -5.48
N PRO A 79 13.93 6.49 -6.10
CA PRO A 79 13.56 7.63 -6.92
C PRO A 79 12.68 7.25 -8.12
N TYR A 80 12.88 6.08 -8.74
CA TYR A 80 12.01 5.62 -9.82
C TYR A 80 10.57 5.38 -9.31
N MET A 81 10.44 4.75 -8.15
CA MET A 81 9.14 4.50 -7.52
C MET A 81 8.46 5.79 -7.03
N LEU A 82 9.23 6.76 -6.54
CA LEU A 82 8.70 8.08 -6.17
C LEU A 82 8.16 8.83 -7.38
N VAL A 83 8.83 8.77 -8.53
CA VAL A 83 8.33 9.37 -9.78
C VAL A 83 7.02 8.69 -10.22
N GLN A 84 6.94 7.36 -10.11
CA GLN A 84 5.69 6.63 -10.39
C GLN A 84 4.53 7.08 -9.48
N VAL A 85 4.77 7.17 -8.17
CA VAL A 85 3.75 7.64 -7.20
C VAL A 85 3.37 9.10 -7.49
N LEU A 86 4.33 9.93 -7.89
CA LEU A 86 4.08 11.33 -8.22
C LEU A 86 3.18 11.46 -9.46
N ILE A 87 3.50 10.73 -10.54
CA ILE A 87 2.66 10.69 -11.75
C ILE A 87 1.25 10.20 -11.39
N PHE A 88 1.15 9.09 -10.66
CA PHE A 88 -0.15 8.54 -10.26
C PHE A 88 -0.96 9.52 -9.39
N SER A 89 -0.33 10.14 -8.40
CA SER A 89 -0.97 11.14 -7.53
C SER A 89 -1.45 12.36 -8.31
N SER A 90 -0.69 12.81 -9.31
CA SER A 90 -1.01 13.96 -10.15
C SER A 90 -2.21 13.72 -11.08
N ILE A 91 -2.53 12.47 -11.39
CA ILE A 91 -3.69 12.06 -12.20
C ILE A 91 -4.92 11.85 -11.32
N VAL A 92 -4.77 11.18 -10.18
CA VAL A 92 -5.89 10.87 -9.26
C VAL A 92 -6.42 12.14 -8.59
N TYR A 93 -5.55 13.09 -8.26
CA TYR A 93 -5.93 14.34 -7.60
C TYR A 93 -6.95 15.19 -8.39
N PRO A 94 -6.74 15.48 -9.70
CA PRO A 94 -7.74 16.17 -10.51
C PRO A 94 -8.96 15.30 -10.85
N MET A 95 -8.85 13.96 -10.90
CA MET A 95 -10.00 13.07 -11.12
C MET A 95 -11.05 13.13 -9.99
N ILE A 96 -10.61 13.37 -8.75
CA ILE A 96 -11.52 13.53 -7.61
C ILE A 96 -12.12 14.94 -7.57
N GLY A 97 -11.59 15.89 -8.35
CA GLY A 97 -12.07 17.27 -8.37
C GLY A 97 -11.66 18.10 -7.15
N PHE A 98 -10.53 17.78 -6.51
CA PHE A 98 -10.03 18.55 -5.38
C PHE A 98 -9.64 19.98 -5.76
N GLN A 99 -9.81 20.93 -4.83
CA GLN A 99 -9.21 22.27 -4.95
C GLN A 99 -7.70 22.16 -5.14
N LEU A 100 -7.18 22.76 -6.22
CA LEU A 100 -5.76 22.81 -6.59
C LEU A 100 -4.94 23.67 -5.60
N SER A 101 -4.72 23.14 -4.39
CA SER A 101 -3.86 23.75 -3.38
C SER A 101 -2.63 22.89 -3.14
N ALA A 102 -1.44 23.49 -3.27
CA ALA A 102 -0.16 22.80 -3.14
C ALA A 102 0.03 22.11 -1.79
N ALA A 103 -0.46 22.70 -0.70
CA ALA A 103 -0.37 22.13 0.64
C ALA A 103 -1.18 20.82 0.77
N LYS A 104 -2.40 20.79 0.21
CA LYS A 104 -3.30 19.62 0.26
C LYS A 104 -2.78 18.50 -0.64
N PHE A 105 -2.24 18.85 -1.80
CA PHE A 105 -1.58 17.91 -2.71
C PHE A 105 -0.36 17.25 -2.05
N PHE A 106 0.47 18.03 -1.33
CA PHE A 106 1.64 17.48 -0.63
C PHE A 106 1.26 16.44 0.43
N TRP A 107 0.21 16.69 1.22
CA TRP A 107 -0.29 15.72 2.21
C TRP A 107 -0.80 14.43 1.55
N PHE A 108 -1.50 14.55 0.42
CA PHE A 108 -1.98 13.39 -0.33
C PHE A 108 -0.83 12.57 -0.93
N PHE A 109 0.15 13.25 -1.53
CA PHE A 109 1.35 12.61 -2.05
C PHE A 109 2.12 11.88 -0.94
N LEU A 110 2.33 12.53 0.20
CA LEU A 110 3.03 11.92 1.35
C LEU A 110 2.29 10.69 1.89
N TYR A 111 0.96 10.72 1.94
CA TYR A 111 0.14 9.56 2.30
C TYR A 111 0.35 8.38 1.34
N LEU A 112 0.34 8.64 0.03
CA LEU A 112 0.58 7.59 -0.98
C LEU A 112 2.00 7.02 -0.89
N VAL A 113 3.01 7.86 -0.67
CA VAL A 113 4.41 7.41 -0.49
C VAL A 113 4.57 6.54 0.76
N MET A 114 3.99 6.94 1.89
CA MET A 114 4.03 6.14 3.12
C MET A 114 3.33 4.79 2.95
N SER A 115 2.16 4.79 2.31
CA SER A 115 1.43 3.55 2.00
C SER A 115 2.26 2.63 1.10
N PHE A 116 2.90 3.18 0.07
CA PHE A 116 3.75 2.43 -0.84
C PHE A 116 4.94 1.75 -0.12
N MET A 117 5.64 2.49 0.74
CA MET A 117 6.75 1.94 1.53
C MET A 117 6.29 0.81 2.44
N TYR A 118 5.12 0.97 3.08
CA TYR A 118 4.52 -0.05 3.92
C TYR A 118 4.26 -1.36 3.15
N TYR A 119 3.64 -1.28 1.97
CA TYR A 119 3.39 -2.46 1.13
C TYR A 119 4.68 -3.14 0.65
N THR A 120 5.73 -2.35 0.38
CA THR A 120 7.03 -2.86 -0.06
C THR A 120 7.72 -3.66 1.04
N LEU A 121 7.77 -3.12 2.26
CA LEU A 121 8.32 -3.83 3.43
C LEU A 121 7.54 -5.10 3.75
N TYR A 122 6.21 -5.02 3.64
CA TYR A 122 5.33 -6.17 3.83
C TYR A 122 5.59 -7.28 2.79
N GLY A 123 5.78 -6.93 1.51
CA GLY A 123 6.10 -7.90 0.46
C GLY A 123 7.43 -8.61 0.66
N MET A 124 8.44 -7.93 1.20
CA MET A 124 9.72 -8.56 1.55
C MET A 124 9.59 -9.51 2.76
N MET A 125 8.79 -9.13 3.76
CA MET A 125 8.53 -9.98 4.93
C MET A 125 7.87 -11.31 4.53
N THR A 126 6.90 -11.30 3.63
CA THR A 126 6.19 -12.53 3.22
C THR A 126 7.08 -13.49 2.44
N VAL A 127 8.00 -12.98 1.61
CA VAL A 127 9.01 -13.81 0.91
C VAL A 127 10.07 -14.37 1.86
N ALA A 128 10.44 -13.63 2.90
CA ALA A 128 11.39 -14.11 3.91
C ALA A 128 10.83 -15.27 4.75
N LEU A 129 9.51 -15.27 5.01
CA LEU A 129 8.84 -16.30 5.82
C LEU A 129 8.58 -17.60 5.05
N THR A 130 8.53 -17.56 3.72
CA THR A 130 8.07 -18.70 2.91
C THR A 130 9.17 -19.28 2.03
N PRO A 131 9.31 -20.63 1.99
CA PRO A 131 10.33 -21.28 1.17
C PRO A 131 9.96 -21.33 -0.32
N ASN A 132 8.69 -21.16 -0.68
CA ASN A 132 8.21 -21.17 -2.07
C ASN A 132 7.47 -19.87 -2.39
N ILE A 133 7.71 -19.30 -3.57
CA ILE A 133 7.08 -18.07 -4.04
C ILE A 133 5.57 -18.21 -4.24
N GLU A 134 5.08 -19.38 -4.67
CA GLU A 134 3.65 -19.61 -4.86
C GLU A 134 2.90 -19.50 -3.53
N ILE A 135 3.50 -20.02 -2.47
CA ILE A 135 2.99 -19.92 -1.09
C ILE A 135 3.11 -18.47 -0.58
N ALA A 136 4.20 -17.76 -0.92
CA ALA A 136 4.40 -16.35 -0.58
C ALA A 136 3.30 -15.45 -1.15
N MET A 137 2.96 -15.65 -2.43
CA MET A 137 1.91 -14.92 -3.12
C MET A 137 0.55 -15.24 -2.47
N GLY A 138 0.24 -16.52 -2.28
CA GLY A 138 -1.01 -16.95 -1.64
C GLY A 138 -1.20 -16.39 -0.23
N LEU A 139 -0.15 -16.42 0.61
CA LEU A 139 -0.18 -15.85 1.96
C LEU A 139 -0.38 -14.34 1.96
N SER A 140 0.31 -13.63 1.04
CA SER A 140 0.18 -12.19 0.89
C SER A 140 -1.26 -11.80 0.54
N PHE A 141 -1.88 -12.51 -0.41
CA PHE A 141 -3.28 -12.31 -0.80
C PHE A 141 -4.25 -12.54 0.37
N LEU A 142 -4.08 -13.62 1.15
CA LEU A 142 -4.97 -13.93 2.28
C LEU A 142 -4.96 -12.84 3.35
N ILE A 143 -3.76 -12.36 3.71
CA ILE A 143 -3.61 -11.27 4.69
C ILE A 143 -4.14 -9.95 4.12
N PHE A 144 -3.99 -9.69 2.82
CA PHE A 144 -4.62 -8.52 2.20
C PHE A 144 -6.13 -8.57 2.25
N ILE A 145 -6.75 -9.73 1.99
CA ILE A 145 -8.21 -9.90 2.10
C ILE A 145 -8.65 -9.65 3.55
N PHE A 146 -7.92 -10.19 4.52
CA PHE A 146 -8.19 -9.94 5.93
C PHE A 146 -8.12 -8.44 6.25
N TRP A 147 -7.03 -7.76 5.87
CA TRP A 147 -6.89 -6.31 6.06
C TRP A 147 -8.02 -5.52 5.40
N ASN A 148 -8.43 -5.91 4.19
CA ASN A 148 -9.50 -5.28 3.45
C ASN A 148 -10.84 -5.34 4.20
N VAL A 149 -11.15 -6.47 4.84
CA VAL A 149 -12.36 -6.64 5.64
C VAL A 149 -12.34 -5.74 6.88
N PHE A 150 -11.19 -5.61 7.56
CA PHE A 150 -11.04 -4.76 8.75
C PHE A 150 -10.80 -3.27 8.45
N SER A 151 -10.60 -2.88 7.18
CA SER A 151 -10.34 -1.48 6.77
C SER A 151 -11.51 -0.52 6.99
N GLY A 152 -12.69 -1.04 7.36
CA GLY A 152 -13.90 -0.23 7.63
C GLY A 152 -14.60 0.31 6.37
N PHE A 153 -14.10 -0.01 5.16
CA PHE A 153 -14.78 0.31 3.90
C PHE A 153 -15.82 -0.75 3.52
N ILE A 154 -15.50 -2.05 3.65
CA ILE A 154 -16.41 -3.16 3.30
C ILE A 154 -17.46 -3.39 4.39
N ILE A 155 -17.07 -3.29 5.67
CA ILE A 155 -17.98 -3.38 6.81
C ILE A 155 -18.17 -1.97 7.37
N ALA A 156 -19.32 -1.36 7.09
CA ALA A 156 -19.71 -0.12 7.75
C ALA A 156 -19.88 -0.38 9.25
N ARG A 157 -19.22 0.45 10.09
CA ARG A 157 -19.26 0.39 11.57
C ARG A 157 -20.68 0.35 12.16
N GLU A 158 -21.66 0.79 11.37
CA GLU A 158 -23.08 0.95 11.69
C GLU A 158 -23.80 -0.40 11.84
N VAL A 159 -23.39 -1.43 11.07
CA VAL A 159 -23.98 -2.78 11.14
C VAL A 159 -23.49 -3.53 12.39
N LEU A 160 -22.24 -3.30 12.80
CA LEU A 160 -21.64 -3.96 13.97
C LEU A 160 -22.30 -3.51 15.29
N ILE A 161 -22.77 -2.26 15.37
CA ILE A 161 -23.44 -1.70 16.55
C ILE A 161 -24.92 -2.11 16.60
N THR A 162 -25.62 -2.16 15.45
CA THR A 162 -27.04 -2.54 15.41
C THR A 162 -27.27 -4.01 15.79
N HIS A 163 -26.35 -4.92 15.44
CA HIS A 163 -26.45 -6.33 15.86
C HIS A 163 -26.18 -6.55 17.35
N THR A 164 -25.38 -5.70 18.02
CA THR A 164 -25.18 -5.77 19.47
C THR A 164 -26.36 -5.23 20.29
N HIS A 165 -27.18 -4.33 19.74
CA HIS A 165 -28.38 -3.82 20.41
C HIS A 165 -29.64 -4.70 20.25
N LEU A 166 -29.66 -5.61 19.27
CA LEU A 166 -30.76 -6.56 19.07
C LEU A 166 -30.60 -7.88 19.86
N MET A 167 -29.51 -8.03 20.62
CA MET A 167 -29.24 -9.21 21.47
C MET A 167 -29.24 -8.88 22.97
N SER A 168 -29.69 -7.67 23.38
CA SER A 168 -29.93 -7.28 24.77
C SER A 168 -31.41 -7.07 25.06
#